data_AF-A0A2V6TLH1-F1
#
_entry.id   AF-A0A2V6TLH1-F1
#
_cell.length_a   1.000
_cell.length_b   1.000
_cell.length_c   1.000
_cell.angle_alpha   90.00
_cell.angle_beta   90.00
_cell.angle_gamma   90.00
#
_symmetry.space_group_name_H-M   'P 1'
#
loop_
_entity.id
_entity.type
_entity.pdbx_description
1 polymer ?
#
loop_
_entity_poly.entity_id
_entity_poly.type
_entity_poly.pdbx_seq_one_letter_code
_entity_poly.pdbx_strand_id
1 'polypeptide(L)'
;MSPVWPLRLVHTLIVLTLSMSLADFIEIQALSSDDLRRRFSLQPSCDPAVTASMADPAASSLMVAIECRIKPASSTSDDASTSESP
;
A
#
# COMPACT_ATOMS: atom_id res chain seq x y z
N MET A 1 -25.90 17.64 25.15
CA MET A 1 -25.33 16.35 24.70
C MET A 1 -24.83 16.55 23.30
N SER A 2 -23.53 16.70 23.13
CA SER A 2 -22.89 16.90 21.82
C SER A 2 -22.78 15.54 21.11
N PRO A 3 -23.18 15.41 19.83
CA PRO A 3 -23.03 14.16 19.11
C PRO A 3 -21.54 13.91 18.84
N VAL A 4 -20.96 12.94 19.53
CA VAL A 4 -19.62 12.43 19.24
C VAL A 4 -19.73 11.55 18.00
N TRP A 5 -19.50 12.13 16.82
CA TRP A 5 -19.32 11.32 15.61
C TRP A 5 -17.96 10.64 15.67
N PRO A 6 -17.86 9.30 15.65
CA PRO A 6 -16.58 8.66 15.45
C PRO A 6 -16.12 8.99 14.03
N LEU A 7 -15.04 9.76 13.90
CA LEU A 7 -14.32 9.90 12.63
C LEU A 7 -13.93 8.48 12.18
N ARG A 8 -14.68 7.92 11.24
CA ARG A 8 -14.32 6.65 10.63
C ARG A 8 -13.05 6.88 9.82
N LEU A 9 -11.96 6.24 10.25
CA LEU A 9 -10.72 6.12 9.50
C LEU A 9 -11.05 5.58 8.10
N VAL A 10 -11.05 6.46 7.10
CA VAL A 10 -11.24 6.07 5.71
C VAL A 10 -9.93 5.44 5.25
N HIS A 11 -9.91 4.11 5.12
CA HIS A 11 -8.80 3.41 4.47
C HIS A 11 -8.90 3.69 2.96
N THR A 12 -8.15 4.68 2.48
CA THR A 12 -8.07 4.97 1.06
C THR A 12 -7.28 3.87 0.36
N LEU A 13 -7.90 3.25 -0.64
CA LEU A 13 -7.29 2.26 -1.53
C LEU A 13 -7.05 2.90 -2.90
N ILE A 14 -5.81 2.85 -3.37
CA ILE A 14 -5.46 3.21 -4.76
C ILE A 14 -5.13 1.92 -5.49
N VAL A 15 -5.76 1.68 -6.64
CA VAL A 15 -5.52 0.49 -7.47
C VAL A 15 -4.95 0.91 -8.81
N LEU A 16 -3.79 0.38 -9.16
CA LEU A 16 -3.17 0.54 -10.48
C LEU A 16 -3.23 -0.80 -11.22
N THR A 17 -3.86 -0.83 -12.38
CA THR A 17 -3.93 -2.02 -13.23
C THR A 17 -3.02 -1.90 -14.43
N LEU A 18 -2.20 -2.92 -14.68
CA LEU A 18 -1.17 -2.97 -15.72
C LEU A 18 -1.31 -4.27 -16.50
N SER A 19 -1.09 -4.22 -17.81
CA SER A 19 -0.94 -5.42 -18.65
C SER A 19 0.54 -5.67 -18.88
N MET A 20 1.04 -6.86 -18.56
CA MET A 20 2.46 -7.20 -18.73
C MET A 20 2.68 -8.69 -18.99
N SER A 21 3.91 -9.06 -19.34
CA SER A 21 4.29 -10.47 -19.51
C SER A 21 4.49 -11.16 -18.15
N LEU A 22 4.52 -12.50 -18.15
CA LEU A 22 4.88 -13.28 -16.96
C LEU A 22 6.30 -12.94 -16.46
N ALA A 23 7.25 -12.69 -17.37
CA ALA A 23 8.62 -12.35 -17.01
C ALA A 23 8.67 -11.01 -16.24
N ASP A 24 7.99 -9.98 -16.75
CA ASP A 24 7.91 -8.67 -16.09
C ASP A 24 7.23 -8.77 -14.72
N PHE A 25 6.20 -9.61 -14.61
CA PHE A 25 5.50 -9.84 -13.35
C PHE A 25 6.40 -10.49 -12.29
N ILE A 26 7.24 -11.46 -12.67
CA ILE A 26 8.19 -12.11 -11.76
C ILE A 26 9.20 -11.08 -11.23
N GLU A 27 9.70 -10.19 -12.10
CA GLU A 27 10.58 -9.11 -11.67
C GLU A 27 9.92 -8.19 -10.65
N ILE A 28 8.67 -7.81 -10.89
CA ILE A 28 7.91 -6.93 -9.99
C ILE A 28 7.62 -7.62 -8.65
N GLN A 29 7.27 -8.91 -8.65
CA GLN A 29 7.05 -9.70 -7.44
C GLN A 29 8.32 -9.85 -6.58
N ALA A 30 9.50 -9.78 -7.18
CA ALA A 30 10.77 -9.86 -6.45
C ALA A 30 11.16 -8.52 -5.78
N LEU A 31 10.45 -7.42 -6.09
CA LEU A 31 10.75 -6.11 -5.53
C LEU A 31 10.29 -5.99 -4.08
N SER A 32 11.06 -5.24 -3.30
CA SER A 32 10.64 -4.80 -1.97
C SER A 32 9.50 -3.78 -2.05
N SER A 33 8.76 -3.58 -0.96
CA SER A 33 7.73 -2.54 -0.90
C SER A 33 8.29 -1.13 -1.13
N ASP A 34 9.55 -0.85 -0.76
CA ASP A 34 10.22 0.42 -1.07
C ASP A 34 10.50 0.57 -2.57
N ASP A 35 10.96 -0.50 -3.22
CA ASP A 35 11.25 -0.49 -4.66
C ASP A 35 9.96 -0.43 -5.49
N LEU A 36 8.89 -1.09 -5.05
CA LEU A 36 7.56 -0.96 -5.65
C LEU A 36 7.07 0.49 -5.56
N ARG A 37 7.22 1.13 -4.39
CA ARG A 37 6.86 2.55 -4.24
C ARG A 37 7.64 3.45 -5.20
N ARG A 38 8.95 3.23 -5.35
CA ARG A 38 9.77 4.01 -6.28
C ARG A 38 9.39 3.73 -7.74
N ARG A 39 9.23 2.46 -8.11
CA ARG A 39 8.95 2.03 -9.49
C ARG A 39 7.60 2.54 -9.99
N PHE A 40 6.58 2.54 -9.12
CA PHE A 40 5.23 2.99 -9.47
C PHE A 40 4.90 4.40 -8.94
N SER A 41 5.91 5.15 -8.45
CA SER A 41 5.75 6.50 -7.89
C SER A 41 4.63 6.60 -6.84
N LEU A 42 4.52 5.57 -5.99
CA LEU A 42 3.49 5.50 -4.95
C LEU A 42 3.88 6.38 -3.76
N GLN A 43 2.90 6.78 -2.97
CA GLN A 43 3.16 7.57 -1.77
C GLN A 43 4.02 6.80 -0.75
N PRO A 44 4.87 7.49 0.05
CA PRO A 44 5.69 6.83 1.06
C PRO A 44 4.88 6.07 2.13
N SER A 45 3.66 6.53 2.42
CA SER A 45 2.73 5.94 3.38
C SER A 45 1.93 4.76 2.82
N CYS A 46 2.05 4.46 1.53
CA CYS A 46 1.40 3.31 0.91
C CYS A 46 2.14 2.03 1.28
N ASP A 47 1.38 1.03 1.73
CA ASP A 47 1.80 -0.36 1.74
C ASP A 47 1.28 -1.06 0.47
N PRO A 48 2.15 -1.33 -0.53
CA PRO A 48 1.74 -1.91 -1.80
C PRO A 48 1.54 -3.43 -1.71
N ALA A 49 0.41 -3.91 -2.24
CA ALA A 49 0.14 -5.33 -2.46
C ALA A 49 -0.04 -5.59 -3.97
N VAL A 50 0.65 -6.60 -4.49
CA VAL A 50 0.62 -6.95 -5.91
C VAL A 50 -0.20 -8.22 -6.09
N THR A 51 -1.16 -8.19 -7.02
CA THR A 51 -1.95 -9.34 -7.43
C THR A 51 -1.93 -9.45 -8.94
N ALA A 52 -2.09 -10.67 -9.47
CA ALA A 52 -2.14 -10.91 -10.90
C ALA A 52 -3.29 -11.84 -11.27
N SER A 53 -3.86 -11.60 -12.43
CA SER A 53 -4.86 -12.45 -13.07
C SER A 53 -4.45 -12.69 -14.52
N MET A 54 -4.75 -13.88 -15.05
CA MET A 54 -4.63 -14.15 -16.47
C MET A 54 -5.67 -13.31 -17.21
N ALA A 55 -5.21 -12.32 -17.99
CA ALA A 55 -6.10 -11.43 -18.74
C ALA A 55 -6.65 -12.12 -19.98
N ASP A 56 -5.75 -12.81 -20.69
CA ASP A 56 -6.05 -13.59 -21.88
C ASP A 56 -5.07 -14.77 -21.97
N PRO A 57 -5.56 -16.02 -21.84
CA PRO A 57 -4.70 -17.20 -21.96
C PRO A 57 -4.12 -17.38 -23.37
N ALA A 58 -4.72 -16.80 -24.41
CA ALA A 58 -4.19 -16.85 -25.77
C ALA A 58 -3.03 -15.87 -25.98
N ALA A 59 -3.04 -14.73 -25.29
CA ALA A 59 -2.02 -13.68 -25.43
C ALA A 59 -0.84 -13.80 -24.47
N SER A 60 -0.83 -14.80 -23.57
CA SER A 60 0.22 -14.99 -22.55
C SER A 60 0.48 -13.73 -21.69
N SER A 61 -0.56 -12.90 -21.51
CA SER A 61 -0.49 -11.62 -20.80
C SER A 61 -1.20 -11.69 -19.46
N LEU A 62 -0.58 -11.09 -18.45
CA LEU A 62 -1.14 -10.94 -17.11
C LEU A 62 -1.70 -9.53 -16.94
N MET A 63 -2.87 -9.45 -16.32
CA MET A 63 -3.39 -8.23 -15.74
C MET A 63 -2.96 -8.20 -14.28
N VAL A 64 -2.12 -7.23 -13.94
CA VAL A 64 -1.53 -7.05 -12.62
C VAL A 64 -2.20 -5.86 -11.95
N ALA A 65 -2.67 -6.05 -10.73
CA ALA A 65 -3.22 -4.98 -9.90
C ALA A 65 -2.30 -4.71 -8.72
N ILE A 66 -1.95 -3.44 -8.54
CA ILE A 66 -1.17 -2.95 -7.40
C ILE A 66 -2.11 -2.14 -6.52
N GLU A 67 -2.37 -2.65 -5.33
CA GLU A 67 -3.20 -2.02 -4.32
C GLU A 67 -2.32 -1.28 -3.32
N CYS A 68 -2.60 0.00 -3.10
CA CYS A 68 -1.97 0.80 -2.07
C CYS A 68 -2.90 0.95 -0.89
N ARG A 69 -2.53 0.41 0.27
CA ARG A 69 -3.22 0.66 1.53
C ARG A 69 -2.52 1.80 2.25
N ILE A 70 -3.20 2.93 2.42
CA ILE A 70 -2.65 4.03 3.21
C ILE A 70 -2.76 3.65 4.68
N LYS A 71 -1.62 3.37 5.32
CA LYS A 71 -1.60 3.19 6.77
C LYS A 71 -1.80 4.57 7.41
N PRO A 72 -2.77 4.74 8.33
CA PRO A 72 -2.87 5.99 9.08
C PRO A 72 -1.54 6.22 9.80
N ALA A 73 -1.00 7.44 9.71
CA ALA A 73 0.11 7.85 10.54
C ALA A 73 -0.32 7.64 11.99
N SER A 74 0.40 6.80 12.74
CA SER A 74 0.22 6.76 14.19
C SER A 74 0.49 8.17 14.68
N SER A 75 -0.52 8.85 15.20
CA SER A 75 -0.29 10.03 16.01
C SER A 75 0.68 9.59 17.10
N THR A 76 1.90 10.13 17.08
CA THR A 76 2.76 10.11 18.25
C THR A 76 2.00 10.86 19.34
N SER A 77 1.37 10.11 20.25
CA SER A 77 1.18 10.61 21.60
C SER A 77 2.55 10.54 22.25
N ASP A 78 3.36 11.55 21.98
CA ASP A 78 4.42 11.97 22.88
C ASP A 78 3.73 12.41 24.18
N ASP A 79 3.66 11.53 25.17
CA ASP A 79 3.53 11.95 26.56
C ASP A 79 4.90 11.75 27.20
N ALA A 80 5.70 12.80 27.08
CA ALA A 80 6.90 12.98 27.86
C ALA A 80 6.48 13.11 29.33
N SER A 81 6.70 12.07 30.13
CA SER A 81 6.74 12.22 31.58
C SER A 81 8.17 12.00 32.05
N THR A 82 8.91 13.12 32.11
CA THR A 82 10.01 13.32 33.07
C THR A 82 9.53 12.89 34.46
N SER A 83 10.30 12.04 35.16
CA SER A 83 10.60 12.18 36.59
C SER A 83 11.59 11.11 37.07
N GLU A 84 12.73 11.62 37.56
CA GLU A 84 13.65 11.16 38.61
C GLU A 84 13.60 9.74 39.21
N SER A 85 14.81 9.21 39.46
CA SER A 85 15.20 8.08 40.31
C SER A 85 14.68 8.16 41.75
N PRO A 86 14.75 7.05 42.51
CA PRO A 86 15.94 6.77 43.33
C PRO A 86 16.63 5.44 43.01
#